data_AF-A0AAW8QXQ5-F1
#
_entry.id   AF-A0AAW8QXQ5-F1
#
_cell.length_a   1.000
_cell.length_b   1.000
_cell.length_c   1.000
_cell.angle_alpha   90.00
_cell.angle_beta   90.00
_cell.angle_gamma   90.00
#
_symmetry.space_group_name_H-M   'P 1'
#
loop_
_entity.id
_entity.type
_entity.pdbx_description
1 polymer ?
#
loop_
_entity_poly.entity_id
_entity_poly.type
_entity_poly.pdbx_seq_one_letter_code
_entity_poly.pdbx_strand_id
1 'polypeptide(L)'
;MEVYESISDLLNIQNPINSQTVYVKSYHIGKGKGGGDFSYDSTKSAITDGGLVFNGWVRQNIVVPDVYMFGAYGNWNATNQIGNDDTVSFQKCIDYIMSNENTMRQGGKRFMYIPSGNFRLSSLTILAPNSGFGFEMYGDGSSTNLWFDPTGNGIEVLSEYTRYRSIRFNGSLKAVYPDLNNPAIPYIFRFKISYKYLDIDAVFDDCDVSWYNSFARVSGRGFTFRNGGAGMGGANGFLEIACDSDLIVAGDTPAMHSVESGMRHFKIHNNRFDVTSLLVKVTGTHAIKDYINGLSISHNEITIAGRLVYSEDCTLIKPIFSNNIAIASFKSSSYEGVVSVPRAIDVKDINNTWTNFIDKNNIANSRDKGISFVHRYTDVDGLLIMGTTAKDLVFGVVKTTGVAKNIKVLNNIFEGFGDLQNNACVLQATLQPENLKIIDNTFSSKSDFSKKWIDGPISGNSTIIIRDNTTDNNFPDERLQYIPKILVNGAINPNVTITDSVGYYSIEGKYITVEFSILLNSTLTSGNLSITLPVSGVPERTVISNYISGHGLITQSTGFNISNNIAINVTANTEQRANLLVLNAPLDLSTKSASNMLLIGSYRYKFKV
;
A
#
# COMPACT_ATOMS: atom_id res chain seq x y z
N MET A 1 40.74 -42.78 -21.35
CA MET A 1 39.78 -42.44 -20.31
C MET A 1 38.65 -43.45 -20.41
N GLU A 2 38.40 -44.22 -19.34
CA GLU A 2 37.32 -45.20 -19.32
C GLU A 2 35.96 -44.51 -19.13
N VAL A 3 34.90 -45.13 -19.63
CA VAL A 3 33.55 -44.56 -19.63
C VAL A 3 32.60 -45.45 -18.85
N TYR A 4 31.86 -44.86 -17.93
CA TYR A 4 30.87 -45.52 -17.07
C TYR A 4 29.48 -44.92 -17.29
N GLU A 5 28.43 -45.73 -17.18
CA GLU A 5 27.05 -45.29 -17.45
C GLU A 5 26.47 -44.45 -16.29
N SER A 6 26.91 -44.71 -15.06
CA SER A 6 26.36 -44.06 -13.85
C SER A 6 27.36 -43.90 -12.70
N ILE A 7 26.98 -43.11 -11.68
CA ILE A 7 27.72 -43.03 -10.41
C ILE A 7 27.71 -44.37 -9.67
N SER A 8 26.66 -45.17 -9.82
CA SER A 8 26.67 -46.54 -9.27
C SER A 8 27.78 -47.39 -9.90
N ASP A 9 28.03 -47.25 -11.20
CA ASP A 9 29.10 -48.00 -11.88
C ASP A 9 30.49 -47.50 -11.49
N LEU A 10 30.64 -46.18 -11.33
CA LEU A 10 31.85 -45.54 -10.79
C LEU A 10 32.23 -46.14 -9.42
N LEU A 11 31.24 -46.28 -8.53
CA LEU A 11 31.43 -46.83 -7.19
C LEU A 11 31.74 -48.33 -7.17
N ASN A 12 31.49 -49.06 -8.26
CA ASN A 12 31.80 -50.48 -8.39
C ASN A 12 33.26 -50.73 -8.82
N ILE A 13 34.02 -49.71 -9.22
CA ILE A 13 35.43 -49.84 -9.60
C ILE A 13 36.25 -50.33 -8.39
N GLN A 14 36.88 -51.49 -8.54
CA GLN A 14 37.72 -52.08 -7.51
C GLN A 14 39.17 -51.62 -7.64
N ASN A 15 39.83 -51.38 -6.51
CA ASN A 15 41.24 -50.98 -6.43
C ASN A 15 41.62 -49.77 -7.31
N PRO A 16 40.91 -48.63 -7.21
CA PRO A 16 41.27 -47.43 -7.96
C PRO A 16 42.67 -46.93 -7.58
N ILE A 17 43.42 -46.41 -8.56
CA ILE A 17 44.76 -45.87 -8.36
C ILE A 17 44.74 -44.34 -8.35
N ASN A 18 45.64 -43.71 -7.59
CA ASN A 18 45.71 -42.25 -7.51
C ASN A 18 45.88 -41.61 -8.89
N SER A 19 45.14 -40.53 -9.10
CA SER A 19 45.05 -39.80 -10.38
C SER A 19 44.46 -40.61 -11.54
N GLN A 20 43.85 -41.77 -11.29
CA GLN A 20 43.03 -42.46 -12.30
C GLN A 20 41.87 -41.57 -12.71
N THR A 21 41.71 -41.35 -14.02
CA THR A 21 40.63 -40.52 -14.56
C THR A 21 39.59 -41.35 -15.32
N VAL A 22 38.32 -41.07 -15.06
CA VAL A 22 37.19 -41.74 -15.72
C VAL A 22 36.14 -40.71 -16.10
N TYR A 23 35.34 -41.03 -17.13
CA TYR A 23 34.19 -40.25 -17.52
C TYR A 23 32.91 -40.99 -17.15
N VAL A 24 32.00 -40.32 -16.45
CA VAL A 24 30.69 -40.86 -16.10
C VAL A 24 29.63 -40.15 -16.94
N LYS A 25 28.82 -40.89 -17.69
CA LYS A 25 27.81 -40.31 -18.60
C LYS A 25 26.69 -39.56 -17.88
N SER A 26 26.28 -40.04 -16.71
CA SER A 26 25.11 -39.55 -15.98
C SER A 26 25.18 -39.90 -14.50
N TYR A 27 24.46 -39.20 -13.63
CA TYR A 27 24.31 -39.61 -12.24
C TYR A 27 23.56 -40.94 -12.17
N HIS A 28 22.39 -40.98 -12.82
CA HIS A 28 21.52 -42.14 -12.93
C HIS A 28 21.60 -42.74 -14.34
N ILE A 29 21.56 -44.07 -14.46
CA ILE A 29 21.61 -44.79 -15.73
C ILE A 29 20.55 -44.25 -16.71
N GLY A 30 20.97 -43.97 -17.95
CA GLY A 30 20.08 -43.59 -19.05
C GLY A 30 19.42 -42.21 -18.94
N LYS A 31 19.83 -41.35 -18.00
CA LYS A 31 19.26 -39.99 -17.83
C LYS A 31 20.04 -38.89 -18.55
N GLY A 32 21.34 -39.09 -18.79
CA GLY A 32 22.20 -38.12 -19.47
C GLY A 32 22.37 -36.79 -18.71
N LYS A 33 22.28 -36.81 -17.37
CA LYS A 33 22.36 -35.62 -16.51
C LYS A 33 23.24 -35.90 -15.29
N GLY A 34 24.03 -34.92 -14.84
CA GLY A 34 24.87 -35.07 -13.64
C GLY A 34 26.14 -35.91 -13.83
N GLY A 35 26.46 -36.29 -15.06
CA GLY A 35 27.74 -36.92 -15.43
C GLY A 35 28.92 -35.94 -15.43
N GLY A 36 30.11 -36.40 -15.81
CA GLY A 36 31.32 -35.60 -15.90
C GLY A 36 32.61 -36.41 -15.73
N ASP A 37 33.74 -35.71 -15.76
CA ASP A 37 35.06 -36.28 -15.51
C ASP A 37 35.33 -36.39 -14.01
N PHE A 38 35.92 -37.51 -13.59
CA PHE A 38 36.36 -37.78 -12.23
C PHE A 38 37.82 -38.20 -12.19
N SER A 39 38.53 -37.78 -11.15
CA SER A 39 39.89 -38.25 -10.83
C SER A 39 39.90 -38.85 -9.43
N TYR A 40 40.51 -40.02 -9.27
CA TYR A 40 40.64 -40.65 -7.96
C TYR A 40 41.74 -39.98 -7.11
N ASP A 41 41.43 -39.74 -5.85
CA ASP A 41 42.32 -39.23 -4.81
C ASP A 41 42.13 -40.07 -3.54
N SER A 42 43.11 -40.93 -3.23
CA SER A 42 43.06 -41.85 -2.08
C SER A 42 42.96 -41.12 -0.75
N THR A 43 43.40 -39.85 -0.67
CA THR A 43 43.30 -39.05 0.56
C THR A 43 41.85 -38.69 0.88
N LYS A 44 40.95 -38.78 -0.11
CA LYS A 44 39.51 -38.52 0.02
C LYS A 44 38.66 -39.79 -0.02
N SER A 45 39.28 -40.97 0.08
CA SER A 45 38.58 -42.28 0.01
C SER A 45 37.45 -42.45 1.02
N ALA A 46 37.56 -41.80 2.19
CA ALA A 46 36.54 -41.79 3.24
C ALA A 46 35.49 -40.67 3.11
N ILE A 47 35.59 -39.80 2.10
CA ILE A 47 34.71 -38.65 1.90
C ILE A 47 33.65 -38.99 0.85
N THR A 48 32.40 -38.73 1.18
CA THR A 48 31.29 -38.75 0.22
C THR A 48 30.34 -37.60 0.53
N ASP A 49 30.19 -36.68 -0.44
CA ASP A 49 29.23 -35.57 -0.35
C ASP A 49 27.98 -35.82 -1.20
N GLY A 50 27.97 -36.95 -1.94
CA GLY A 50 26.87 -37.34 -2.80
C GLY A 50 26.77 -36.57 -4.11
N GLY A 51 27.78 -35.77 -4.50
CA GLY A 51 27.77 -35.06 -5.78
C GLY A 51 29.14 -34.76 -6.41
N LEU A 52 30.07 -34.17 -5.66
CA LEU A 52 31.40 -33.79 -6.15
C LEU A 52 32.49 -34.77 -5.71
N VAL A 53 32.30 -35.47 -4.61
CA VAL A 53 33.22 -36.52 -4.12
C VAL A 53 32.44 -37.78 -3.79
N PHE A 54 32.86 -38.90 -4.38
CA PHE A 54 32.31 -40.23 -4.12
C PHE A 54 33.42 -41.21 -3.74
N ASN A 55 33.64 -41.42 -2.43
CA ASN A 55 34.63 -42.37 -1.90
C ASN A 55 36.02 -42.21 -2.53
N GLY A 56 36.50 -40.97 -2.66
CA GLY A 56 37.79 -40.63 -3.27
C GLY A 56 37.72 -40.26 -4.76
N TRP A 57 36.63 -40.55 -5.47
CA TRP A 57 36.42 -40.04 -6.83
C TRP A 57 35.99 -38.58 -6.79
N VAL A 58 36.89 -37.69 -7.20
CA VAL A 58 36.68 -36.24 -7.19
C VAL A 58 36.28 -35.77 -8.58
N ARG A 59 35.14 -35.08 -8.67
CA ARG A 59 34.66 -34.47 -9.91
C ARG A 59 35.58 -33.32 -10.34
N GLN A 60 35.86 -33.26 -11.64
CA GLN A 60 36.79 -32.28 -12.22
C GLN A 60 36.05 -31.12 -12.91
N ASN A 61 36.74 -30.00 -13.13
CA ASN A 61 36.26 -28.84 -13.90
C ASN A 61 34.95 -28.20 -13.41
N ILE A 62 34.76 -28.14 -12.09
CA ILE A 62 33.55 -27.59 -11.50
C ILE A 62 33.64 -26.07 -11.38
N VAL A 63 32.73 -25.39 -12.08
CA VAL A 63 32.58 -23.92 -12.01
C VAL A 63 31.54 -23.55 -10.94
N VAL A 64 30.36 -24.18 -10.97
CA VAL A 64 29.29 -24.02 -9.97
C VAL A 64 28.63 -25.38 -9.75
N PRO A 65 28.35 -25.78 -8.49
CA PRO A 65 27.59 -27.00 -8.21
C PRO A 65 26.15 -26.88 -8.73
N ASP A 66 25.70 -27.90 -9.46
CA ASP A 66 24.31 -28.01 -9.93
C ASP A 66 23.58 -29.21 -9.30
N VAL A 67 22.25 -29.16 -9.25
CA VAL A 67 21.44 -30.22 -8.62
C VAL A 67 21.52 -31.58 -9.29
N TYR A 68 21.83 -31.66 -10.58
CA TYR A 68 22.01 -32.92 -11.28
C TYR A 68 23.31 -33.61 -10.88
N MET A 69 24.36 -32.86 -10.55
CA MET A 69 25.58 -33.42 -9.98
C MET A 69 25.33 -34.17 -8.67
N PHE A 70 24.29 -33.80 -7.92
CA PHE A 70 23.84 -34.45 -6.67
C PHE A 70 22.69 -35.46 -6.87
N GLY A 71 22.35 -35.77 -8.13
CA GLY A 71 21.42 -36.85 -8.47
C GLY A 71 19.96 -36.43 -8.55
N ALA A 72 19.65 -35.15 -8.78
CA ALA A 72 18.29 -34.77 -9.15
C ALA A 72 17.91 -35.40 -10.51
N TYR A 73 16.62 -35.65 -10.73
CA TYR A 73 16.03 -36.14 -11.97
C TYR A 73 15.44 -34.98 -12.78
N GLY A 74 14.72 -34.06 -12.13
CA GLY A 74 14.07 -32.93 -12.78
C GLY A 74 13.01 -33.35 -13.81
N ASN A 75 12.28 -34.43 -13.51
CA ASN A 75 11.32 -35.09 -14.40
C ASN A 75 9.87 -35.10 -13.87
N TRP A 76 9.53 -34.24 -12.91
CA TRP A 76 8.17 -34.14 -12.40
C TRP A 76 7.18 -33.76 -13.50
N ASN A 77 6.13 -34.55 -13.65
CA ASN A 77 5.02 -34.27 -14.54
C ASN A 77 3.80 -33.84 -13.71
N ALA A 78 3.57 -32.54 -13.63
CA ALA A 78 2.47 -31.96 -12.86
C ALA A 78 1.07 -32.31 -13.40
N THR A 79 0.95 -32.80 -14.64
CA THR A 79 -0.34 -33.26 -15.20
C THR A 79 -0.66 -34.68 -14.75
N ASN A 80 0.28 -35.60 -14.97
CA ASN A 80 0.08 -37.03 -14.69
C ASN A 80 0.44 -37.42 -13.25
N GLN A 81 1.03 -36.50 -12.47
CA GLN A 81 1.48 -36.72 -11.10
C GLN A 81 2.49 -37.87 -10.99
N ILE A 82 3.40 -37.97 -11.97
CA ILE A 82 4.48 -38.96 -12.02
C ILE A 82 5.83 -38.27 -12.09
N GLY A 83 6.86 -38.93 -11.56
CA GLY A 83 8.22 -38.40 -11.53
C GLY A 83 8.91 -38.75 -10.21
N ASN A 84 10.17 -38.34 -10.10
CA ASN A 84 10.96 -38.59 -8.91
C ASN A 84 10.88 -37.39 -7.94
N ASP A 85 11.07 -37.68 -6.65
CA ASP A 85 11.27 -36.65 -5.63
C ASP A 85 12.76 -36.26 -5.62
N ASP A 86 13.03 -34.97 -5.81
CA ASP A 86 14.37 -34.40 -5.91
C ASP A 86 14.84 -33.76 -4.58
N THR A 87 14.03 -33.84 -3.52
CA THR A 87 14.30 -33.20 -2.22
C THR A 87 15.67 -33.55 -1.66
N VAL A 88 16.03 -34.84 -1.64
CA VAL A 88 17.31 -35.31 -1.10
C VAL A 88 18.50 -34.78 -1.90
N SER A 89 18.38 -34.76 -3.23
CA SER A 89 19.44 -34.27 -4.12
C SER A 89 19.65 -32.76 -3.96
N PHE A 90 18.56 -32.00 -3.81
CA PHE A 90 18.62 -30.58 -3.50
C PHE A 90 19.26 -30.33 -2.13
N GLN A 91 18.84 -31.06 -1.09
CA GLN A 91 19.38 -30.88 0.26
C GLN A 91 20.88 -31.18 0.31
N LYS A 92 21.36 -32.25 -0.36
CA LYS A 92 22.81 -32.54 -0.44
C LYS A 92 23.60 -31.41 -1.09
N CYS A 93 23.07 -30.82 -2.16
CA CYS A 93 23.71 -29.69 -2.83
C CYS A 93 23.77 -28.45 -1.91
N ILE A 94 22.67 -28.16 -1.20
CA ILE A 94 22.60 -27.09 -0.20
C ILE A 94 23.63 -27.35 0.90
N ASP A 95 23.65 -28.54 1.49
CA ASP A 95 24.55 -28.92 2.59
C ASP A 95 26.02 -28.76 2.15
N TYR A 96 26.36 -29.23 0.95
CA TYR A 96 27.69 -29.06 0.38
C TYR A 96 28.06 -27.56 0.28
N ILE A 97 27.20 -26.75 -0.33
CA ILE A 97 27.46 -25.31 -0.52
C ILE A 97 27.57 -24.58 0.81
N MET A 98 26.72 -24.92 1.78
CA MET A 98 26.67 -24.27 3.09
C MET A 98 27.82 -24.71 4.01
N SER A 99 28.40 -25.89 3.77
CA SER A 99 29.62 -26.35 4.46
C SER A 99 30.89 -25.61 4.00
N ASN A 100 30.86 -24.92 2.86
CA ASN A 100 32.03 -24.22 2.33
C ASN A 100 32.40 -23.00 3.20
N GLU A 101 33.64 -23.01 3.70
CA GLU A 101 34.21 -21.95 4.53
C GLU A 101 34.57 -20.69 3.75
N ASN A 102 34.71 -20.74 2.41
CA ASN A 102 34.94 -19.57 1.57
C ASN A 102 33.65 -18.75 1.41
N THR A 103 33.37 -17.93 2.41
CA THR A 103 32.13 -17.14 2.52
C THR A 103 32.14 -15.91 1.61
N MET A 104 30.97 -15.27 1.41
CA MET A 104 30.89 -13.99 0.68
C MET A 104 31.75 -12.89 1.30
N ARG A 105 31.97 -12.89 2.63
CA ARG A 105 32.87 -11.93 3.29
C ARG A 105 34.34 -12.07 2.88
N GLN A 106 34.71 -13.26 2.41
CA GLN A 106 36.06 -13.58 1.94
C GLN A 106 36.14 -13.59 0.41
N GLY A 107 35.11 -13.07 -0.28
CA GLY A 107 35.03 -13.06 -1.74
C GLY A 107 34.61 -14.40 -2.37
N GLY A 108 34.25 -15.40 -1.56
CA GLY A 108 33.73 -16.68 -2.01
C GLY A 108 32.26 -16.62 -2.45
N LYS A 109 31.80 -17.66 -3.15
CA LYS A 109 30.47 -17.72 -3.77
C LYS A 109 29.73 -18.97 -3.31
N ARG A 110 28.60 -18.80 -2.62
CA ARG A 110 27.69 -19.88 -2.20
C ARG A 110 26.53 -19.99 -3.18
N PHE A 111 26.84 -20.50 -4.37
CA PHE A 111 25.93 -20.51 -5.50
C PHE A 111 25.49 -21.94 -5.81
N MET A 112 24.19 -22.11 -5.94
CA MET A 112 23.53 -23.32 -6.39
C MET A 112 22.91 -23.05 -7.75
N TYR A 113 23.36 -23.77 -8.77
CA TYR A 113 22.73 -23.72 -10.09
C TYR A 113 21.62 -24.77 -10.18
N ILE A 114 20.46 -24.37 -10.69
CA ILE A 114 19.30 -25.24 -10.92
C ILE A 114 19.00 -25.21 -12.42
N PRO A 115 19.52 -26.18 -13.20
CA PRO A 115 19.28 -26.20 -14.64
C PRO A 115 17.80 -26.46 -14.96
N SER A 116 17.41 -26.18 -16.20
CA SER A 116 16.08 -26.47 -16.75
C SER A 116 15.56 -27.87 -16.38
N GLY A 117 14.39 -27.91 -15.76
CA GLY A 117 13.75 -29.13 -15.30
C GLY A 117 12.49 -28.86 -14.48
N ASN A 118 11.73 -29.93 -14.21
CA ASN A 118 10.60 -29.91 -13.30
C ASN A 118 10.95 -30.75 -12.07
N PHE A 119 11.12 -30.10 -10.93
CA PHE A 119 11.64 -30.73 -9.71
C PHE A 119 10.51 -30.82 -8.67
N ARG A 120 10.19 -32.03 -8.23
CA ARG A 120 9.29 -32.24 -7.09
C ARG A 120 10.10 -32.12 -5.80
N LEU A 121 9.63 -31.28 -4.89
CA LEU A 121 10.27 -31.00 -3.60
C LEU A 121 9.23 -31.09 -2.47
N SER A 122 9.68 -31.40 -1.26
CA SER A 122 8.82 -31.41 -0.06
C SER A 122 9.30 -30.40 0.98
N SER A 123 10.47 -30.63 1.56
CA SER A 123 11.06 -29.77 2.60
C SER A 123 12.56 -29.62 2.38
N LEU A 124 13.03 -28.37 2.33
CA LEU A 124 14.44 -28.02 2.27
C LEU A 124 14.80 -27.10 3.43
N THR A 125 16.03 -27.21 3.92
CA THR A 125 16.55 -26.32 4.97
C THR A 125 17.87 -25.71 4.52
N ILE A 126 17.95 -24.38 4.55
CA ILE A 126 19.18 -23.61 4.35
C ILE A 126 19.64 -23.15 5.73
N LEU A 127 20.60 -23.87 6.30
CA LEU A 127 21.11 -23.61 7.66
C LEU A 127 21.87 -22.29 7.72
N ALA A 128 21.88 -21.65 8.90
CA ALA A 128 22.86 -20.62 9.18
C ALA A 128 24.27 -21.24 9.14
N PRO A 129 25.21 -20.68 8.38
CA PRO A 129 26.59 -21.17 8.41
C PRO A 129 27.25 -20.82 9.75
N ASN A 130 28.17 -21.67 10.22
CA ASN A 130 28.96 -21.38 11.43
C ASN A 130 29.85 -20.13 11.27
N SER A 131 30.21 -19.79 10.02
CA SER A 131 30.94 -18.58 9.65
C SER A 131 30.31 -17.92 8.41
N GLY A 132 30.12 -16.60 8.47
CA GLY A 132 29.64 -15.78 7.35
C GLY A 132 28.11 -15.72 7.18
N PHE A 133 27.69 -15.25 6.01
CA PHE A 133 26.29 -15.14 5.60
C PHE A 133 26.19 -15.36 4.08
N GLY A 134 24.97 -15.53 3.59
CA GLY A 134 24.66 -15.49 2.18
C GLY A 134 24.58 -16.85 1.49
N PHE A 135 23.61 -16.98 0.60
CA PHE A 135 23.35 -18.16 -0.22
C PHE A 135 22.54 -17.75 -1.45
N GLU A 136 22.84 -18.32 -2.61
CA GLU A 136 22.12 -17.99 -3.85
C GLU A 136 21.70 -19.25 -4.62
N MET A 137 20.42 -19.29 -5.02
CA MET A 137 19.90 -20.20 -6.03
C MET A 137 19.61 -19.43 -7.32
N TYR A 138 20.07 -19.93 -8.45
CA TYR A 138 19.67 -19.39 -9.75
C TYR A 138 19.35 -20.49 -10.75
N GLY A 139 18.38 -20.23 -11.61
CA GLY A 139 17.96 -21.17 -12.65
C GLY A 139 17.94 -20.58 -14.06
N ASP A 140 17.35 -21.34 -14.97
CA ASP A 140 17.20 -21.00 -16.40
C ASP A 140 15.85 -20.32 -16.72
N GLY A 141 15.31 -19.54 -15.78
CA GLY A 141 14.03 -18.84 -15.94
C GLY A 141 12.83 -19.79 -15.88
N SER A 142 11.85 -19.58 -16.76
CA SER A 142 10.59 -20.35 -16.80
C SER A 142 10.78 -21.85 -17.09
N SER A 143 11.96 -22.27 -17.54
CA SER A 143 12.33 -23.67 -17.73
C SER A 143 12.74 -24.38 -16.42
N THR A 144 12.98 -23.63 -15.35
CA THR A 144 13.33 -24.17 -14.02
C THR A 144 12.13 -24.09 -13.09
N ASN A 145 11.48 -25.23 -12.84
CA ASN A 145 10.22 -25.30 -12.11
C ASN A 145 10.36 -26.13 -10.84
N LEU A 146 10.14 -25.52 -9.69
CA LEU A 146 10.12 -26.18 -8.39
C LEU A 146 8.68 -26.37 -7.94
N TRP A 147 8.26 -27.61 -7.70
CA TRP A 147 6.91 -28.00 -7.34
C TRP A 147 6.88 -28.54 -5.91
N PHE A 148 6.18 -27.88 -5.01
CA PHE A 148 6.18 -28.22 -3.59
C PHE A 148 5.02 -29.12 -3.19
N ASP A 149 5.35 -30.17 -2.44
CA ASP A 149 4.38 -31.05 -1.79
C ASP A 149 3.60 -30.29 -0.71
N PRO A 150 2.26 -30.23 -0.79
CA PRO A 150 1.43 -29.50 0.17
C PRO A 150 1.56 -29.99 1.61
N THR A 151 2.04 -31.23 1.81
CA THR A 151 2.27 -31.81 3.14
C THR A 151 3.64 -31.47 3.73
N GLY A 152 4.53 -30.87 2.92
CA GLY A 152 5.88 -30.50 3.31
C GLY A 152 5.97 -29.15 4.03
N ASN A 153 7.21 -28.73 4.30
CA ASN A 153 7.52 -27.47 4.96
C ASN A 153 8.02 -26.36 4.03
N GLY A 154 8.21 -26.66 2.74
CA GLY A 154 8.73 -25.70 1.78
C GLY A 154 10.22 -25.51 2.00
N ILE A 155 10.70 -24.28 1.86
CA ILE A 155 12.09 -23.92 2.12
C ILE A 155 12.16 -23.15 3.44
N GLU A 156 12.76 -23.77 4.44
CA GLU A 156 13.12 -23.13 5.69
C GLU A 156 14.50 -22.47 5.55
N VAL A 157 14.55 -21.16 5.76
CA VAL A 157 15.75 -20.35 5.58
C VAL A 157 16.18 -19.79 6.92
N LEU A 158 17.30 -20.32 7.41
CA LEU A 158 17.91 -19.96 8.67
C LEU A 158 19.15 -19.06 8.48
N SER A 159 19.47 -18.69 7.23
CA SER A 159 20.58 -17.80 6.86
C SER A 159 20.08 -16.42 6.43
N GLU A 160 20.89 -15.40 6.73
CA GLU A 160 20.72 -14.03 6.20
C GLU A 160 21.24 -13.94 4.75
N TYR A 161 20.82 -12.88 4.04
CA TYR A 161 21.29 -12.48 2.71
C TYR A 161 21.14 -13.57 1.65
N THR A 162 19.91 -14.05 1.47
CA THR A 162 19.62 -15.08 0.47
C THR A 162 19.11 -14.49 -0.83
N ARG A 163 19.53 -15.07 -1.96
CA ARG A 163 19.11 -14.60 -3.28
C ARG A 163 18.57 -15.74 -4.15
N TYR A 164 17.50 -15.47 -4.86
CA TYR A 164 16.83 -16.41 -5.74
C TYR A 164 16.59 -15.72 -7.09
N ARG A 165 17.01 -16.35 -8.19
CA ARG A 165 16.94 -15.74 -9.52
C ARG A 165 16.47 -16.68 -10.61
N SER A 166 15.60 -16.20 -11.50
CA SER A 166 15.24 -16.93 -12.74
C SER A 166 14.75 -18.36 -12.44
N ILE A 167 13.80 -18.47 -11.51
CA ILE A 167 13.19 -19.74 -11.07
C ILE A 167 11.68 -19.56 -10.96
N ARG A 168 10.91 -20.57 -11.36
CA ARG A 168 9.48 -20.67 -11.06
C ARG A 168 9.22 -21.54 -9.84
N PHE A 169 8.52 -21.00 -8.85
CA PHE A 169 8.09 -21.68 -7.64
C PHE A 169 6.60 -21.98 -7.70
N ASN A 170 6.22 -23.24 -7.49
CA ASN A 170 4.84 -23.70 -7.53
C ASN A 170 4.47 -24.28 -6.16
N GLY A 171 3.50 -23.66 -5.49
CA GLY A 171 3.09 -24.06 -4.15
C GLY A 171 2.27 -25.36 -4.10
N SER A 172 1.93 -25.93 -5.24
CA SER A 172 1.19 -27.19 -5.36
C SER A 172 1.95 -28.13 -6.30
N LEU A 173 1.73 -29.44 -6.18
CA LEU A 173 2.21 -30.44 -7.14
C LEU A 173 1.39 -30.48 -8.43
N LYS A 174 0.26 -29.77 -8.48
CA LYS A 174 -0.66 -29.69 -9.63
C LYS A 174 -0.75 -28.25 -10.13
N ALA A 175 -0.88 -28.10 -11.45
CA ALA A 175 -1.16 -26.81 -12.10
C ALA A 175 -2.66 -26.46 -12.03
N VAL A 176 -3.25 -26.51 -10.84
CA VAL A 176 -4.69 -26.26 -10.59
C VAL A 176 -4.82 -25.25 -9.46
N TYR A 177 -5.84 -24.38 -9.54
CA TYR A 177 -6.12 -23.40 -8.49
C TYR A 177 -6.22 -24.08 -7.12
N PRO A 178 -5.53 -23.57 -6.08
CA PRO A 178 -5.58 -24.18 -4.76
C PRO A 178 -7.00 -24.16 -4.18
N ASP A 179 -7.49 -25.31 -3.74
CA ASP A 179 -8.77 -25.47 -3.05
C ASP A 179 -8.64 -26.49 -1.91
N LEU A 180 -9.74 -26.78 -1.20
CA LEU A 180 -9.75 -27.77 -0.11
C LEU A 180 -9.34 -29.18 -0.56
N ASN A 181 -9.50 -29.51 -1.85
CA ASN A 181 -9.19 -30.82 -2.42
C ASN A 181 -7.79 -30.89 -3.05
N ASN A 182 -7.21 -29.74 -3.39
CA ASN A 182 -5.88 -29.55 -3.96
C ASN A 182 -5.18 -28.41 -3.22
N PRO A 183 -4.84 -28.60 -1.93
CA PRO A 183 -4.23 -27.54 -1.15
C PRO A 183 -2.86 -27.17 -1.73
N ALA A 184 -2.52 -25.88 -1.66
CA ALA A 184 -1.14 -25.45 -1.80
C ALA A 184 -0.44 -25.56 -0.43
N ILE A 185 0.88 -25.70 -0.47
CA ILE A 185 1.73 -25.63 0.71
C ILE A 185 1.47 -24.31 1.47
N PRO A 186 1.45 -24.34 2.82
CA PRO A 186 1.15 -23.13 3.60
C PRO A 186 2.07 -21.96 3.29
N TYR A 187 3.37 -22.24 3.14
CA TYR A 187 4.41 -21.27 2.81
C TYR A 187 5.44 -21.96 1.90
N ILE A 188 5.78 -21.33 0.76
CA ILE A 188 6.91 -21.81 -0.06
C ILE A 188 8.22 -21.47 0.65
N PHE A 189 8.35 -20.25 1.19
CA PHE A 189 9.50 -19.81 1.96
C PHE A 189 9.14 -19.43 3.39
N ARG A 190 9.97 -19.85 4.34
CA ARG A 190 9.92 -19.43 5.75
C ARG A 190 11.28 -18.91 6.15
N PHE A 191 11.36 -17.60 6.36
CA PHE A 191 12.57 -16.95 6.82
C PHE A 191 12.49 -16.71 8.32
N LYS A 192 13.35 -17.38 9.08
CA LYS A 192 13.51 -17.16 10.52
C LYS A 192 14.87 -17.67 10.96
N ILE A 193 15.85 -16.78 11.09
CA ILE A 193 17.21 -17.19 11.45
C ILE A 193 17.27 -17.80 12.85
N SER A 194 18.18 -18.75 13.07
CA SER A 194 18.20 -19.60 14.28
C SER A 194 18.37 -18.81 15.58
N TYR A 195 19.16 -17.72 15.55
CA TYR A 195 19.37 -16.80 16.66
C TYR A 195 18.33 -15.69 16.73
N LYS A 196 17.33 -15.69 15.83
CA LYS A 196 16.12 -14.87 15.88
C LYS A 196 16.35 -13.35 15.81
N TYR A 197 17.52 -12.90 15.36
CA TYR A 197 17.69 -11.50 14.99
C TYR A 197 16.85 -11.17 13.75
N LEU A 198 16.74 -9.87 13.47
CA LEU A 198 15.84 -9.39 12.45
C LEU A 198 16.41 -9.45 11.03
N ASP A 199 17.73 -9.50 10.81
CA ASP A 199 18.30 -9.40 9.46
C ASP A 199 18.04 -10.67 8.64
N ILE A 200 17.11 -10.60 7.67
CA ILE A 200 16.84 -11.68 6.72
C ILE A 200 17.47 -11.34 5.37
N ASP A 201 17.20 -10.16 4.84
CA ASP A 201 17.71 -9.66 3.56
C ASP A 201 17.51 -10.64 2.38
N ALA A 202 16.30 -11.17 2.24
CA ALA A 202 15.94 -12.04 1.13
C ALA A 202 15.66 -11.25 -0.15
N VAL A 203 16.22 -11.69 -1.28
CA VAL A 203 16.04 -11.06 -2.60
C VAL A 203 15.61 -12.07 -3.64
N PHE A 204 14.48 -11.78 -4.28
CA PHE A 204 13.94 -12.52 -5.42
C PHE A 204 13.96 -11.61 -6.65
N ASP A 205 14.57 -12.07 -7.73
CA ASP A 205 14.81 -11.30 -8.95
C ASP A 205 14.45 -12.17 -10.15
N ASP A 206 13.52 -11.73 -10.99
CA ASP A 206 13.09 -12.51 -12.16
C ASP A 206 12.56 -13.90 -11.75
N CYS A 207 11.75 -13.95 -10.69
CA CYS A 207 11.11 -15.18 -10.22
C CYS A 207 9.61 -15.19 -10.54
N ASP A 208 9.08 -16.36 -10.87
CA ASP A 208 7.64 -16.59 -11.01
C ASP A 208 7.12 -17.40 -9.83
N VAL A 209 5.92 -17.09 -9.35
CA VAL A 209 5.25 -17.83 -8.28
C VAL A 209 3.83 -18.20 -8.68
N SER A 210 3.47 -19.47 -8.56
CA SER A 210 2.14 -19.95 -8.94
C SER A 210 1.54 -20.90 -7.90
N TRP A 211 0.21 -20.93 -7.83
CA TRP A 211 -0.57 -21.90 -7.05
C TRP A 211 -0.09 -22.02 -5.60
N TYR A 212 -0.06 -20.89 -4.89
CA TYR A 212 0.50 -20.78 -3.54
C TYR A 212 -0.57 -20.33 -2.54
N ASN A 213 -0.42 -20.70 -1.27
CA ASN A 213 -1.22 -20.10 -0.20
C ASN A 213 -0.54 -18.82 0.31
N SER A 214 0.75 -18.92 0.66
CA SER A 214 1.65 -17.79 0.87
C SER A 214 3.00 -18.07 0.22
N PHE A 215 3.58 -17.08 -0.44
CA PHE A 215 4.89 -17.24 -1.04
C PHE A 215 5.98 -17.21 0.02
N ALA A 216 6.00 -16.16 0.85
CA ALA A 216 7.03 -15.99 1.86
C ALA A 216 6.43 -15.54 3.20
N ARG A 217 6.80 -16.23 4.27
CA ARG A 217 6.68 -15.76 5.64
C ARG A 217 8.04 -15.27 6.13
N VAL A 218 8.12 -14.01 6.53
CA VAL A 218 9.36 -13.35 6.95
C VAL A 218 9.25 -12.96 8.42
N SER A 219 9.92 -13.70 9.29
CA SER A 219 10.11 -13.39 10.71
C SER A 219 11.36 -12.53 10.88
N GLY A 220 11.29 -11.27 10.43
CA GLY A 220 12.41 -10.33 10.41
C GLY A 220 12.24 -9.22 9.38
N ARG A 221 13.34 -8.60 8.95
CA ARG A 221 13.43 -7.45 8.05
C ARG A 221 14.24 -7.78 6.80
N GLY A 222 13.99 -7.03 5.73
CA GLY A 222 14.68 -7.23 4.46
C GLY A 222 14.02 -8.33 3.62
N PHE A 223 13.13 -7.90 2.73
CA PHE A 223 12.53 -8.75 1.70
C PHE A 223 12.34 -7.91 0.44
N THR A 224 12.89 -8.37 -0.68
CA THR A 224 12.70 -7.73 -1.98
C THR A 224 12.22 -8.76 -2.98
N PHE A 225 11.09 -8.46 -3.64
CA PHE A 225 10.60 -9.23 -4.79
C PHE A 225 10.43 -8.30 -5.99
N ARG A 226 11.15 -8.58 -7.08
CA ARG A 226 11.19 -7.71 -8.24
C ARG A 226 11.35 -8.43 -9.57
N ASN A 227 10.93 -7.75 -10.63
CA ASN A 227 11.07 -8.18 -12.02
C ASN A 227 10.42 -9.54 -12.30
N GLY A 228 9.43 -9.94 -11.49
CA GLY A 228 8.86 -11.28 -11.51
C GLY A 228 7.35 -11.30 -11.71
N GLY A 229 6.78 -12.49 -11.53
CA GLY A 229 5.34 -12.74 -11.60
C GLY A 229 4.82 -13.49 -10.38
N ALA A 230 3.59 -13.24 -9.98
CA ALA A 230 2.91 -14.09 -9.00
C ALA A 230 1.44 -14.26 -9.35
N GLY A 231 0.92 -15.49 -9.29
CA GLY A 231 -0.50 -15.70 -9.53
C GLY A 231 -1.12 -16.95 -8.92
N MET A 232 -2.45 -16.99 -8.95
CA MET A 232 -3.26 -18.02 -8.30
C MET A 232 -2.94 -18.13 -6.79
N GLY A 233 -2.89 -16.97 -6.12
CA GLY A 233 -2.49 -16.80 -4.72
C GLY A 233 -3.64 -16.83 -3.72
N GLY A 234 -3.44 -17.61 -2.65
CA GLY A 234 -4.38 -17.78 -1.54
C GLY A 234 -4.48 -16.59 -0.57
N ALA A 235 -5.26 -16.80 0.50
CA ALA A 235 -5.67 -15.74 1.43
C ALA A 235 -4.62 -15.34 2.47
N ASN A 236 -3.53 -16.10 2.64
CA ASN A 236 -2.51 -15.81 3.64
C ASN A 236 -1.57 -14.66 3.24
N GLY A 237 -1.66 -14.17 2.00
CA GLY A 237 -0.82 -13.10 1.48
C GLY A 237 0.37 -13.63 0.70
N PHE A 238 0.73 -12.95 -0.39
CA PHE A 238 1.98 -13.20 -1.10
C PHE A 238 3.18 -13.08 -0.13
N LEU A 239 3.25 -11.99 0.62
CA LEU A 239 4.19 -11.78 1.72
C LEU A 239 3.45 -11.71 3.06
N GLU A 240 3.83 -12.57 3.99
CA GLU A 240 3.52 -12.43 5.42
C GLU A 240 4.73 -11.84 6.16
N ILE A 241 4.56 -10.67 6.76
CA ILE A 241 5.51 -10.08 7.70
C ILE A 241 5.11 -10.55 9.10
N ALA A 242 5.90 -11.47 9.67
CA ALA A 242 5.58 -12.14 10.92
C ALA A 242 6.32 -11.50 12.11
N CYS A 243 5.58 -10.86 13.01
CA CYS A 243 6.09 -10.27 14.25
C CYS A 243 5.95 -11.26 15.42
N ASP A 244 6.61 -12.41 15.31
CA ASP A 244 6.55 -13.49 16.31
C ASP A 244 7.07 -13.01 17.67
N SER A 245 6.46 -13.50 18.77
CA SER A 245 6.79 -13.09 20.14
C SER A 245 8.22 -13.41 20.57
N ASP A 246 8.91 -14.31 19.88
CA ASP A 246 10.25 -14.77 20.21
C ASP A 246 11.36 -14.12 19.38
N LEU A 247 11.04 -13.10 18.58
CA LEU A 247 12.04 -12.31 17.84
C LEU A 247 12.93 -11.51 18.78
N ILE A 248 14.22 -11.41 18.46
CA ILE A 248 15.22 -10.72 19.26
C ILE A 248 15.57 -9.38 18.62
N VAL A 249 15.41 -8.34 19.43
CA VAL A 249 15.70 -6.94 19.14
C VAL A 249 16.90 -6.57 20.01
N ALA A 250 18.06 -6.27 19.43
CA ALA A 250 19.29 -6.03 20.21
C ALA A 250 19.32 -4.61 20.84
N GLY A 251 19.61 -4.51 22.15
CA GLY A 251 20.03 -3.27 22.85
C GLY A 251 21.48 -3.42 23.35
N ASP A 252 22.34 -2.40 23.45
CA ASP A 252 22.15 -0.95 23.62
C ASP A 252 23.04 -0.11 22.66
N THR A 253 22.48 0.99 22.17
CA THR A 253 23.06 2.23 21.59
C THR A 253 24.26 2.17 20.60
N PRO A 254 24.16 2.76 19.38
CA PRO A 254 22.98 3.35 18.71
C PRO A 254 22.32 2.41 17.67
N ALA A 255 20.99 2.32 17.78
CA ALA A 255 19.99 2.40 16.70
C ALA A 255 19.91 1.36 15.56
N MET A 256 20.71 0.30 15.49
CA MET A 256 20.60 -0.63 14.34
C MET A 256 19.45 -1.65 14.45
N HIS A 257 19.05 -2.05 15.66
CA HIS A 257 18.05 -3.09 15.92
C HIS A 257 17.12 -2.72 17.08
N SER A 258 16.54 -1.51 17.10
CA SER A 258 15.53 -1.16 18.11
C SER A 258 14.14 -1.66 17.71
N VAL A 259 13.19 -1.63 18.64
CA VAL A 259 11.79 -2.00 18.35
C VAL A 259 11.22 -1.09 17.25
N GLU A 260 11.56 0.20 17.31
CA GLU A 260 11.04 1.26 16.45
C GLU A 260 11.65 1.25 15.04
N SER A 261 12.88 0.75 14.91
CA SER A 261 13.61 0.71 13.63
C SER A 261 13.68 -0.69 13.04
N GLY A 262 13.33 -1.71 13.81
CA GLY A 262 13.65 -3.12 13.55
C GLY A 262 13.03 -3.67 12.28
N MET A 263 11.74 -3.40 12.02
CA MET A 263 11.01 -3.97 10.89
C MET A 263 11.00 -2.99 9.72
N ARG A 264 11.79 -3.28 8.67
CA ARG A 264 12.00 -2.39 7.52
C ARG A 264 12.45 -3.13 6.26
N HIS A 265 12.58 -2.40 5.16
CA HIS A 265 13.15 -2.89 3.88
C HIS A 265 12.30 -3.99 3.21
N PHE A 266 10.98 -3.86 3.26
CA PHE A 266 10.05 -4.70 2.50
C PHE A 266 9.72 -4.01 1.17
N LYS A 267 10.09 -4.62 0.05
CA LYS A 267 9.98 -4.03 -1.29
C LYS A 267 9.36 -5.04 -2.26
N ILE A 268 8.25 -4.65 -2.87
CA ILE A 268 7.58 -5.41 -3.94
C ILE A 268 7.44 -4.46 -5.13
N HIS A 269 8.28 -4.63 -6.14
CA HIS A 269 8.26 -3.68 -7.26
C HIS A 269 8.59 -4.26 -8.63
N ASN A 270 8.02 -3.64 -9.67
CA ASN A 270 8.21 -4.08 -11.06
C ASN A 270 7.79 -5.55 -11.28
N ASN A 271 6.60 -5.93 -10.79
CA ASN A 271 6.07 -7.27 -10.93
C ASN A 271 4.70 -7.28 -11.60
N ARG A 272 4.31 -8.45 -12.12
CA ARG A 272 2.94 -8.74 -12.53
C ARG A 272 2.28 -9.68 -11.53
N PHE A 273 1.12 -9.30 -11.01
CA PHE A 273 0.26 -10.14 -10.18
C PHE A 273 -1.01 -10.54 -10.94
N ASP A 274 -1.37 -11.81 -10.90
CA ASP A 274 -2.56 -12.34 -11.57
C ASP A 274 -3.36 -13.27 -10.64
N VAL A 275 -4.55 -12.85 -10.22
CA VAL A 275 -5.39 -13.60 -9.26
C VAL A 275 -4.65 -13.83 -7.94
N THR A 276 -4.50 -12.78 -7.12
CA THR A 276 -3.85 -12.86 -5.81
C THR A 276 -4.76 -12.30 -4.71
N SER A 277 -5.22 -13.14 -3.79
CA SER A 277 -6.21 -12.69 -2.79
C SER A 277 -5.69 -11.56 -1.90
N LEU A 278 -4.41 -11.58 -1.53
CA LEU A 278 -3.77 -10.57 -0.68
C LEU A 278 -2.29 -10.44 -1.05
N LEU A 279 -1.76 -9.23 -1.15
CA LEU A 279 -0.32 -9.04 -1.40
C LEU A 279 0.49 -9.07 -0.11
N VAL A 280 0.16 -8.23 0.89
CA VAL A 280 0.92 -8.17 2.15
C VAL A 280 0.01 -8.38 3.35
N LYS A 281 0.38 -9.32 4.22
CA LYS A 281 -0.23 -9.54 5.53
C LYS A 281 0.79 -9.24 6.63
N VAL A 282 0.36 -8.57 7.70
CA VAL A 282 1.17 -8.43 8.92
C VAL A 282 0.51 -9.20 10.06
N THR A 283 1.27 -10.08 10.71
CA THR A 283 0.80 -10.97 11.78
C THR A 283 1.72 -10.91 12.99
N GLY A 284 1.31 -11.54 14.10
CA GLY A 284 2.14 -11.73 15.29
C GLY A 284 1.75 -10.85 16.47
N THR A 285 2.39 -11.11 17.61
CA THR A 285 2.04 -10.48 18.90
C THR A 285 3.14 -9.59 19.46
N HIS A 286 4.34 -9.63 18.89
CA HIS A 286 5.46 -8.80 19.35
C HIS A 286 5.20 -7.31 19.10
N ALA A 287 5.69 -6.45 20.00
CA ALA A 287 5.57 -4.99 19.91
C ALA A 287 6.15 -4.36 18.62
N ILE A 288 6.99 -5.07 17.86
CA ILE A 288 7.58 -4.56 16.60
C ILE A 288 6.55 -4.45 15.48
N LYS A 289 5.38 -5.09 15.61
CA LYS A 289 4.25 -4.94 14.66
C LYS A 289 3.73 -3.51 14.58
N ASP A 290 4.03 -2.70 15.59
CA ASP A 290 3.69 -1.28 15.63
C ASP A 290 4.73 -0.39 14.94
N TYR A 291 5.71 -0.99 14.27
CA TYR A 291 6.82 -0.30 13.65
C TYR A 291 7.20 -0.94 12.30
N ILE A 292 6.20 -1.22 11.45
CA ILE A 292 6.46 -1.69 10.09
C ILE A 292 6.84 -0.50 9.21
N ASN A 293 8.15 -0.27 9.08
CA ASN A 293 8.71 0.91 8.44
C ASN A 293 8.93 0.73 6.93
N GLY A 294 8.46 1.70 6.15
CA GLY A 294 8.87 1.87 4.77
C GLY A 294 8.49 0.71 3.84
N LEU A 295 7.37 0.02 4.13
CA LEU A 295 6.80 -0.95 3.19
C LEU A 295 6.56 -0.28 1.84
N SER A 296 7.20 -0.78 0.79
CA SER A 296 7.10 -0.21 -0.56
C SER A 296 6.49 -1.22 -1.52
N ILE A 297 5.36 -0.84 -2.13
CA ILE A 297 4.73 -1.58 -3.23
C ILE A 297 4.60 -0.63 -4.41
N SER A 298 5.41 -0.82 -5.45
CA SER A 298 5.48 0.16 -6.54
C SER A 298 5.71 -0.43 -7.93
N HIS A 299 5.21 0.24 -8.97
CA HIS A 299 5.42 -0.17 -10.37
C HIS A 299 4.93 -1.60 -10.65
N ASN A 300 3.88 -2.07 -9.96
CA ASN A 300 3.32 -3.39 -10.20
C ASN A 300 2.07 -3.29 -11.09
N GLU A 301 1.89 -4.27 -11.95
CA GLU A 301 0.60 -4.58 -12.58
C GLU A 301 -0.13 -5.60 -11.70
N ILE A 302 -1.37 -5.30 -11.30
CA ILE A 302 -2.12 -6.08 -10.32
C ILE A 302 -3.48 -6.44 -10.89
N THR A 303 -3.65 -7.69 -11.30
CA THR A 303 -4.88 -8.17 -11.92
C THR A 303 -5.62 -9.11 -10.99
N ILE A 304 -6.92 -8.85 -10.76
CA ILE A 304 -7.82 -9.69 -9.94
C ILE A 304 -7.26 -9.92 -8.53
N ALA A 305 -6.74 -8.86 -7.89
CA ALA A 305 -6.31 -8.94 -6.50
C ALA A 305 -7.46 -8.67 -5.53
N GLY A 306 -7.47 -9.32 -4.37
CA GLY A 306 -8.46 -9.07 -3.32
C GLY A 306 -8.10 -7.82 -2.51
N ARG A 307 -6.86 -7.70 -2.04
CA ARG A 307 -6.31 -6.55 -1.27
C ARG A 307 -4.83 -6.34 -1.52
N LEU A 308 -4.38 -5.11 -1.31
CA LEU A 308 -2.97 -4.76 -1.32
C LEU A 308 -2.32 -5.08 0.04
N VAL A 309 -2.88 -4.57 1.13
CA VAL A 309 -2.33 -4.76 2.49
C VAL A 309 -3.45 -4.99 3.49
N TYR A 310 -3.28 -6.00 4.36
CA TYR A 310 -4.20 -6.32 5.44
C TYR A 310 -3.47 -6.65 6.75
N SER A 311 -4.02 -6.18 7.86
CA SER A 311 -3.66 -6.64 9.21
C SER A 311 -4.79 -6.37 10.18
N GLU A 312 -4.92 -7.21 11.20
CA GLU A 312 -5.83 -7.02 12.33
C GLU A 312 -5.22 -6.16 13.43
N ASP A 313 -3.88 -6.12 13.50
CA ASP A 313 -3.13 -5.46 14.56
C ASP A 313 -1.71 -5.13 14.08
N CYS A 314 -1.51 -3.90 13.61
CA CYS A 314 -0.19 -3.35 13.31
C CYS A 314 -0.24 -1.82 13.19
N THR A 315 0.94 -1.22 13.06
CA THR A 315 1.11 0.16 12.59
C THR A 315 2.05 0.20 11.40
N LEU A 316 1.58 0.74 10.28
CA LEU A 316 2.44 1.03 9.13
C LEU A 316 3.03 2.44 9.28
N ILE A 317 4.35 2.55 9.16
CA ILE A 317 5.07 3.84 9.26
C ILE A 317 5.73 4.14 7.92
N LYS A 318 5.40 5.28 7.33
CA LYS A 318 5.92 5.74 6.03
C LYS A 318 5.77 4.72 4.90
N PRO A 319 4.66 3.98 4.76
CA PRO A 319 4.47 3.09 3.63
C PRO A 319 4.34 3.89 2.32
N ILE A 320 4.83 3.32 1.22
CA ILE A 320 4.82 3.93 -0.11
C ILE A 320 4.15 2.97 -1.09
N PHE A 321 2.97 3.37 -1.56
CA PHE A 321 2.24 2.74 -2.65
C PHE A 321 2.33 3.67 -3.86
N SER A 322 3.06 3.31 -4.91
CA SER A 322 3.25 4.25 -6.03
C SER A 322 3.34 3.61 -7.40
N ASN A 323 2.74 4.25 -8.40
CA ASN A 323 2.79 3.82 -9.81
C ASN A 323 2.31 2.38 -10.01
N ASN A 324 1.38 1.88 -9.20
CA ASN A 324 0.77 0.57 -9.41
C ASN A 324 -0.46 0.71 -10.32
N ILE A 325 -0.69 -0.28 -11.17
CA ILE A 325 -1.86 -0.36 -12.04
C ILE A 325 -2.64 -1.60 -11.64
N ALA A 326 -3.81 -1.41 -11.05
CA ALA A 326 -4.71 -2.49 -10.69
C ALA A 326 -5.90 -2.59 -11.65
N ILE A 327 -6.16 -3.79 -12.14
CA ILE A 327 -7.21 -4.13 -13.10
C ILE A 327 -8.10 -5.21 -12.46
N ALA A 328 -9.42 -5.05 -12.55
CA ALA A 328 -10.39 -6.02 -12.02
C ALA A 328 -10.19 -6.42 -10.54
N SER A 329 -9.64 -5.51 -9.74
CA SER A 329 -9.17 -5.77 -8.38
C SER A 329 -10.01 -5.08 -7.31
N PHE A 330 -9.88 -5.57 -6.07
CA PHE A 330 -10.39 -4.97 -4.84
C PHE A 330 -11.92 -4.96 -4.70
N LYS A 331 -12.59 -6.00 -5.23
CA LYS A 331 -14.04 -6.22 -5.11
C LYS A 331 -14.52 -6.17 -3.66
N SER A 332 -15.60 -5.43 -3.41
CA SER A 332 -16.14 -5.18 -2.07
C SER A 332 -16.91 -6.36 -1.45
N SER A 333 -16.84 -7.58 -1.98
CA SER A 333 -17.63 -8.72 -1.47
C SER A 333 -17.40 -9.04 0.02
N SER A 334 -16.35 -8.46 0.62
CA SER A 334 -16.04 -8.52 2.06
C SER A 334 -16.10 -7.16 2.79
N TYR A 335 -16.53 -6.08 2.13
CA TYR A 335 -16.52 -4.70 2.65
C TYR A 335 -15.16 -4.25 3.19
N GLU A 336 -14.06 -4.61 2.52
CA GLU A 336 -12.70 -4.24 2.94
C GLU A 336 -12.03 -3.38 1.87
N GLY A 337 -11.09 -2.52 2.29
CA GLY A 337 -10.46 -1.53 1.40
C GLY A 337 -9.23 -2.08 0.66
N VAL A 338 -8.67 -1.31 -0.27
CA VAL A 338 -7.39 -1.67 -0.95
C VAL A 338 -6.30 -1.88 0.11
N VAL A 339 -6.21 -0.95 1.06
CA VAL A 339 -5.40 -1.04 2.28
C VAL A 339 -6.32 -1.03 3.50
N SER A 340 -6.16 -2.01 4.38
CA SER A 340 -6.94 -2.12 5.61
C SER A 340 -6.06 -2.57 6.78
N VAL A 341 -5.65 -1.62 7.61
CA VAL A 341 -4.81 -1.86 8.80
C VAL A 341 -5.25 -0.94 9.94
N PRO A 342 -5.01 -1.26 11.22
CA PRO A 342 -5.53 -0.42 12.30
C PRO A 342 -4.88 0.95 12.37
N ARG A 343 -3.56 1.05 12.21
CA ARG A 343 -2.85 2.33 12.37
C ARG A 343 -1.90 2.60 11.22
N ALA A 344 -1.84 3.85 10.79
CA ALA A 344 -0.86 4.26 9.78
C ALA A 344 -0.36 5.70 9.99
N ILE A 345 0.94 5.90 9.72
CA ILE A 345 1.63 7.18 9.86
C ILE A 345 2.38 7.49 8.56
N ASP A 346 2.28 8.73 8.06
CA ASP A 346 3.00 9.23 6.88
C ASP A 346 2.84 8.37 5.59
N VAL A 347 1.63 7.89 5.32
CA VAL A 347 1.27 7.09 4.15
C VAL A 347 1.37 7.90 2.86
N LYS A 348 1.95 7.31 1.82
CA LYS A 348 1.95 7.84 0.45
C LYS A 348 1.27 6.87 -0.51
N ASP A 349 0.13 7.26 -1.06
CA ASP A 349 -0.51 6.66 -2.23
C ASP A 349 -0.36 7.66 -3.39
N ILE A 350 0.52 7.35 -4.35
CA ILE A 350 0.92 8.31 -5.40
C ILE A 350 0.85 7.67 -6.79
N ASN A 351 0.13 8.31 -7.70
CA ASN A 351 0.04 7.93 -9.12
C ASN A 351 -0.39 6.46 -9.33
N ASN A 352 -1.28 5.95 -8.47
CA ASN A 352 -1.79 4.60 -8.66
C ASN A 352 -3.07 4.62 -9.52
N THR A 353 -3.39 3.49 -10.13
CA THR A 353 -4.65 3.27 -10.82
C THR A 353 -5.37 2.11 -10.14
N TRP A 354 -6.47 2.37 -9.43
CA TRP A 354 -7.25 1.39 -8.70
C TRP A 354 -8.58 1.11 -9.41
N THR A 355 -8.63 0.06 -10.23
CA THR A 355 -9.83 -0.25 -11.02
C THR A 355 -10.33 -1.68 -10.81
N ASN A 356 -11.65 -1.83 -10.85
CA ASN A 356 -12.34 -3.11 -10.67
C ASN A 356 -13.00 -3.66 -11.95
N PHE A 357 -12.67 -3.14 -13.15
CA PHE A 357 -13.32 -3.55 -14.41
C PHE A 357 -12.36 -3.84 -15.56
N ILE A 358 -12.73 -4.82 -16.38
CA ILE A 358 -12.05 -5.21 -17.64
C ILE A 358 -12.75 -4.57 -18.86
N ASP A 359 -14.03 -4.21 -18.76
CA ASP A 359 -14.83 -3.67 -19.88
C ASP A 359 -15.23 -2.20 -19.62
N LYS A 360 -14.98 -1.32 -20.60
CA LYS A 360 -15.27 0.12 -20.56
C LYS A 360 -16.76 0.44 -20.42
N ASN A 361 -17.64 -0.46 -20.86
CA ASN A 361 -19.09 -0.23 -20.93
C ASN A 361 -19.88 -0.84 -19.76
N ASN A 362 -19.27 -1.70 -18.94
CA ASN A 362 -19.87 -2.29 -17.75
C ASN A 362 -19.30 -1.62 -16.50
N ILE A 363 -20.02 -0.63 -15.97
CA ILE A 363 -19.79 -0.11 -14.61
C ILE A 363 -20.27 -1.13 -13.60
N ALA A 364 -19.73 -1.11 -12.38
CA ALA A 364 -20.26 -1.89 -11.27
C ALA A 364 -21.78 -1.70 -11.18
N ASN A 365 -22.55 -2.76 -11.38
CA ASN A 365 -24.02 -2.72 -11.31
C ASN A 365 -24.56 -3.23 -9.96
N SER A 366 -23.66 -3.59 -9.05
CA SER A 366 -23.97 -4.07 -7.72
C SER A 366 -22.81 -3.78 -6.77
N ARG A 367 -23.12 -3.53 -5.49
CA ARG A 367 -22.13 -3.05 -4.50
C ARG A 367 -20.92 -3.96 -4.39
N ASP A 368 -21.11 -5.27 -4.37
CA ASP A 368 -20.08 -6.32 -4.30
C ASP A 368 -19.04 -6.27 -5.43
N LYS A 369 -19.33 -5.54 -6.51
CA LYS A 369 -18.46 -5.37 -7.68
C LYS A 369 -17.75 -4.02 -7.73
N GLY A 370 -17.87 -3.16 -6.73
CA GLY A 370 -17.06 -1.94 -6.63
C GLY A 370 -15.93 -2.06 -5.63
N ILE A 371 -15.14 -1.01 -5.45
CA ILE A 371 -14.12 -0.90 -4.41
C ILE A 371 -14.78 -0.22 -3.20
N SER A 372 -14.67 -0.80 -1.99
CA SER A 372 -15.37 -0.22 -0.84
C SER A 372 -14.80 1.15 -0.43
N PHE A 373 -13.50 1.16 -0.12
CA PHE A 373 -12.66 2.31 0.20
C PHE A 373 -11.26 2.05 -0.35
N VAL A 374 -10.52 3.11 -0.68
CA VAL A 374 -9.08 2.95 -0.99
C VAL A 374 -8.33 2.64 0.30
N HIS A 375 -8.54 3.46 1.34
CA HIS A 375 -7.87 3.34 2.62
C HIS A 375 -8.84 3.16 3.77
N ARG A 376 -8.53 2.21 4.67
CA ARG A 376 -9.26 1.99 5.91
C ARG A 376 -8.30 1.88 7.08
N TYR A 377 -8.53 2.72 8.08
CA TYR A 377 -7.75 2.78 9.31
C TYR A 377 -8.66 2.86 10.53
N THR A 378 -8.16 2.45 11.68
CA THR A 378 -8.65 2.98 12.97
C THR A 378 -8.07 4.37 13.16
N ASP A 379 -6.74 4.48 13.24
CA ASP A 379 -6.03 5.75 13.38
C ASP A 379 -5.14 6.03 12.16
N VAL A 380 -5.17 7.27 11.67
CA VAL A 380 -4.27 7.74 10.63
C VAL A 380 -3.75 9.14 10.94
N ASP A 381 -2.44 9.31 10.83
CA ASP A 381 -1.76 10.59 10.95
C ASP A 381 -0.77 10.78 9.79
N GLY A 382 -1.13 11.62 8.83
CA GLY A 382 -0.33 11.86 7.63
C GLY A 382 -0.67 10.84 6.54
N LEU A 383 -1.74 11.10 5.78
CA LEU A 383 -2.09 10.34 4.59
C LEU A 383 -2.06 11.26 3.38
N LEU A 384 -1.25 10.95 2.38
CA LEU A 384 -1.24 11.64 1.10
C LEU A 384 -1.72 10.68 0.01
N ILE A 385 -2.84 11.03 -0.63
CA ILE A 385 -3.35 10.40 -1.86
C ILE A 385 -3.23 11.44 -2.97
N MET A 386 -2.37 11.18 -3.96
CA MET A 386 -2.05 12.17 -4.98
C MET A 386 -1.83 11.59 -6.37
N GLY A 387 -2.47 12.16 -7.39
CA GLY A 387 -2.32 11.70 -8.77
C GLY A 387 -2.94 10.32 -9.03
N THR A 388 -3.71 9.80 -8.07
CA THR A 388 -4.29 8.46 -8.12
C THR A 388 -5.63 8.52 -8.87
N THR A 389 -5.83 7.54 -9.75
CA THR A 389 -7.12 7.29 -10.40
C THR A 389 -7.79 6.11 -9.73
N ALA A 390 -9.01 6.25 -9.22
CA ALA A 390 -9.78 5.12 -8.73
C ALA A 390 -11.16 5.08 -9.38
N LYS A 391 -11.61 3.88 -9.73
CA LYS A 391 -12.87 3.67 -10.44
C LYS A 391 -13.82 2.77 -9.64
N ASP A 392 -15.10 3.14 -9.65
CA ASP A 392 -16.23 2.44 -9.02
C ASP A 392 -16.06 2.29 -7.50
N LEU A 393 -15.68 3.40 -6.86
CA LEU A 393 -15.68 3.54 -5.40
C LEU A 393 -17.12 3.54 -4.88
N VAL A 394 -17.47 2.55 -4.05
CA VAL A 394 -18.82 2.36 -3.51
C VAL A 394 -19.08 3.29 -2.34
N PHE A 395 -18.23 3.29 -1.31
CA PHE A 395 -18.52 4.01 -0.07
C PHE A 395 -17.67 5.27 0.09
N GLY A 396 -16.40 5.23 -0.31
CA GLY A 396 -15.56 6.41 -0.20
C GLY A 396 -14.10 6.22 -0.56
N VAL A 397 -13.29 7.24 -0.26
CA VAL A 397 -11.84 7.17 -0.46
C VAL A 397 -11.15 6.68 0.81
N VAL A 398 -11.46 7.31 1.94
CA VAL A 398 -10.84 7.03 3.25
C VAL A 398 -11.91 6.74 4.30
N LYS A 399 -11.70 5.71 5.11
CA LYS A 399 -12.49 5.44 6.32
C LYS A 399 -11.60 5.40 7.56
N THR A 400 -12.04 6.07 8.61
CA THR A 400 -11.38 6.13 9.92
C THR A 400 -12.40 5.94 11.04
N THR A 401 -12.03 5.25 12.12
CA THR A 401 -12.89 5.10 13.32
C THR A 401 -12.32 5.75 14.58
N GLY A 402 -11.03 6.09 14.57
CA GLY A 402 -10.30 6.78 15.63
C GLY A 402 -9.71 8.10 15.12
N VAL A 403 -8.42 8.32 15.38
CA VAL A 403 -7.70 9.55 15.02
C VAL A 403 -7.66 9.72 13.49
N ALA A 404 -8.01 10.91 13.01
CA ALA A 404 -7.94 11.29 11.59
C ALA A 404 -7.22 12.62 11.44
N LYS A 405 -5.90 12.59 11.24
CA LYS A 405 -5.06 13.80 11.17
C LYS A 405 -4.22 13.87 9.90
N ASN A 406 -3.99 15.08 9.42
CA ASN A 406 -3.06 15.37 8.33
C ASN A 406 -3.36 14.57 7.03
N ILE A 407 -4.64 14.42 6.69
CA ILE A 407 -5.11 13.71 5.49
C ILE A 407 -5.18 14.68 4.30
N LYS A 408 -4.60 14.29 3.16
CA LYS A 408 -4.55 15.07 1.93
C LYS A 408 -4.95 14.21 0.75
N VAL A 409 -6.01 14.62 0.05
CA VAL A 409 -6.52 14.01 -1.19
C VAL A 409 -6.40 15.08 -2.27
N LEU A 410 -5.35 14.98 -3.10
CA LEU A 410 -4.91 16.04 -4.02
C LEU A 410 -4.79 15.55 -5.47
N ASN A 411 -5.29 16.29 -6.46
CA ASN A 411 -5.03 15.98 -7.88
C ASN A 411 -5.41 14.54 -8.29
N ASN A 412 -6.51 13.99 -7.78
CA ASN A 412 -6.95 12.63 -8.08
C ASN A 412 -8.12 12.61 -9.07
N ILE A 413 -8.35 11.45 -9.70
CA ILE A 413 -9.50 11.20 -10.57
C ILE A 413 -10.32 10.05 -9.99
N PHE A 414 -11.58 10.32 -9.64
CA PHE A 414 -12.52 9.34 -9.12
C PHE A 414 -13.67 9.15 -10.10
N GLU A 415 -13.69 8.02 -10.80
CA GLU A 415 -14.73 7.69 -11.79
C GLU A 415 -15.76 6.72 -11.21
N GLY A 416 -17.04 6.90 -11.52
CA GLY A 416 -18.13 6.09 -10.96
C GLY A 416 -18.27 6.25 -9.44
N PHE A 417 -17.88 7.42 -8.89
CA PHE A 417 -17.82 7.63 -7.45
C PHE A 417 -19.23 7.65 -6.84
N GLY A 418 -19.53 6.69 -5.98
CA GLY A 418 -20.82 6.60 -5.29
C GLY A 418 -21.98 6.13 -6.16
N ASP A 419 -21.73 5.62 -7.37
CA ASP A 419 -22.79 5.17 -8.31
C ASP A 419 -23.71 4.07 -7.75
N LEU A 420 -23.27 3.40 -6.68
CA LEU A 420 -23.94 2.23 -6.09
C LEU A 420 -24.41 2.44 -4.65
N GLN A 421 -24.24 3.65 -4.10
CA GLN A 421 -24.48 3.91 -2.68
C GLN A 421 -24.85 5.37 -2.45
N ASN A 422 -26.00 5.57 -1.80
CA ASN A 422 -26.35 6.89 -1.28
C ASN A 422 -25.44 7.28 -0.11
N ASN A 423 -25.05 8.55 -0.04
CA ASN A 423 -24.12 9.12 0.94
C ASN A 423 -22.68 8.59 0.82
N ALA A 424 -22.21 8.25 -0.38
CA ALA A 424 -20.78 8.03 -0.59
C ALA A 424 -19.98 9.29 -0.20
N CYS A 425 -18.81 9.13 0.42
CA CYS A 425 -18.06 10.26 0.97
C CYS A 425 -16.56 10.18 0.71
N VAL A 426 -15.88 11.32 0.57
CA VAL A 426 -14.41 11.29 0.40
C VAL A 426 -13.75 10.77 1.68
N LEU A 427 -14.17 11.30 2.83
CA LEU A 427 -13.75 10.82 4.15
C LEU A 427 -14.96 10.41 5.00
N GLN A 428 -14.96 9.16 5.47
CA GLN A 428 -15.79 8.73 6.59
C GLN A 428 -14.97 8.76 7.88
N ALA A 429 -15.41 9.52 8.88
CA ALA A 429 -14.70 9.67 10.15
C ALA A 429 -15.66 9.65 11.34
N THR A 430 -15.37 8.82 12.34
CA THR A 430 -16.13 8.79 13.60
C THR A 430 -15.74 9.93 14.54
N LEU A 431 -14.46 10.32 14.56
CA LEU A 431 -13.95 11.48 15.31
C LEU A 431 -13.73 12.68 14.39
N GLN A 432 -13.57 13.87 14.98
CA GLN A 432 -13.37 15.11 14.23
C GLN A 432 -12.02 15.08 13.51
N PRO A 433 -11.99 15.19 12.17
CA PRO A 433 -10.74 15.20 11.43
C PRO A 433 -10.00 16.52 11.61
N GLU A 434 -8.67 16.48 11.65
CA GLU A 434 -7.79 17.66 11.75
C GLU A 434 -6.84 17.75 10.55
N ASN A 435 -6.63 18.97 10.02
CA ASN A 435 -5.75 19.27 8.88
C ASN A 435 -6.07 18.40 7.64
N LEU A 436 -7.36 18.36 7.28
CA LEU A 436 -7.86 17.67 6.10
C LEU A 436 -7.81 18.58 4.88
N LYS A 437 -7.30 18.08 3.76
CA LYS A 437 -7.30 18.78 2.48
C LYS A 437 -7.87 17.90 1.38
N ILE A 438 -8.89 18.39 0.69
CA ILE A 438 -9.49 17.76 -0.51
C ILE A 438 -9.45 18.82 -1.62
N ILE A 439 -8.44 18.78 -2.47
CA ILE A 439 -8.12 19.88 -3.40
C ILE A 439 -7.82 19.34 -4.80
N ASP A 440 -8.30 20.04 -5.83
CA ASP A 440 -7.99 19.79 -7.25
C ASP A 440 -8.32 18.35 -7.70
N ASN A 441 -9.33 17.71 -7.11
CA ASN A 441 -9.75 16.38 -7.54
C ASN A 441 -10.91 16.44 -8.54
N THR A 442 -10.98 15.46 -9.42
CA THR A 442 -12.10 15.26 -10.35
C THR A 442 -12.94 14.08 -9.90
N PHE A 443 -14.23 14.30 -9.64
CA PHE A 443 -15.21 13.28 -9.33
C PHE A 443 -16.23 13.21 -10.47
N SER A 444 -16.45 12.01 -10.98
CA SER A 444 -17.50 11.74 -11.97
C SER A 444 -18.34 10.55 -11.54
N SER A 445 -19.65 10.69 -11.69
CA SER A 445 -20.69 9.75 -11.31
C SER A 445 -21.76 9.77 -12.40
N LYS A 446 -22.39 8.62 -12.63
CA LYS A 446 -23.60 8.52 -13.48
C LYS A 446 -24.88 8.50 -12.66
N SER A 447 -24.77 8.32 -11.34
CA SER A 447 -25.92 8.30 -10.44
C SER A 447 -26.25 9.68 -9.89
N ASP A 448 -27.55 9.89 -9.64
CA ASP A 448 -28.04 11.07 -8.93
C ASP A 448 -28.05 10.90 -7.40
N PHE A 449 -27.30 9.94 -6.87
CA PHE A 449 -27.22 9.73 -5.42
C PHE A 449 -26.50 10.89 -4.74
N SER A 450 -26.96 11.25 -3.55
CA SER A 450 -26.33 12.29 -2.74
C SER A 450 -24.95 11.83 -2.27
N LYS A 451 -23.99 12.74 -2.32
CA LYS A 451 -22.58 12.50 -1.96
C LYS A 451 -22.18 13.45 -0.83
N LYS A 452 -21.04 13.21 -0.21
CA LYS A 452 -20.48 14.09 0.84
C LYS A 452 -18.98 14.26 0.66
N TRP A 453 -18.46 15.40 1.06
CA TRP A 453 -17.02 15.52 1.27
C TRP A 453 -16.58 14.73 2.50
N ILE A 454 -17.33 14.90 3.59
CA ILE A 454 -17.02 14.31 4.89
C ILE A 454 -18.30 13.76 5.49
N ASP A 455 -18.28 12.49 5.89
CA ASP A 455 -19.29 11.88 6.75
C ASP A 455 -18.69 11.74 8.16
N GLY A 456 -18.84 12.78 8.98
CA GLY A 456 -18.24 12.88 10.31
C GLY A 456 -18.47 14.23 10.99
N PRO A 457 -18.07 14.41 12.26
CA PRO A 457 -18.23 15.66 12.98
C PRO A 457 -17.29 16.75 12.46
N ILE A 458 -17.85 17.89 12.04
CA ILE A 458 -17.11 19.00 11.37
C ILE A 458 -17.19 20.36 12.10
N SER A 459 -17.77 20.43 13.30
CA SER A 459 -18.09 21.72 13.94
C SER A 459 -16.85 22.57 14.23
N GLY A 460 -16.76 23.75 13.59
CA GLY A 460 -15.83 24.83 13.94
C GLY A 460 -14.36 24.61 13.54
N ASN A 461 -14.05 23.69 12.62
CA ASN A 461 -12.66 23.37 12.32
C ASN A 461 -12.06 24.25 11.21
N SER A 462 -11.14 25.14 11.58
CA SER A 462 -10.36 25.98 10.66
C SER A 462 -9.32 25.23 9.82
N THR A 463 -9.12 23.92 10.07
CA THR A 463 -8.09 23.10 9.43
C THR A 463 -8.60 22.22 8.29
N ILE A 464 -9.91 22.26 7.99
CA ILE A 464 -10.52 21.53 6.87
C ILE A 464 -10.57 22.44 5.65
N ILE A 465 -9.94 22.02 4.55
CA ILE A 465 -9.91 22.76 3.28
C ILE A 465 -10.45 21.87 2.16
N ILE A 466 -11.57 22.29 1.58
CA ILE A 466 -12.18 21.68 0.39
C ILE A 466 -12.33 22.80 -0.64
N ARG A 467 -11.66 22.67 -1.79
CA ARG A 467 -11.72 23.67 -2.86
C ARG A 467 -11.26 23.09 -4.19
N ASP A 468 -11.65 23.75 -5.28
CA ASP A 468 -11.17 23.51 -6.65
C ASP A 468 -11.42 22.07 -7.13
N ASN A 469 -12.38 21.37 -6.52
CA ASN A 469 -12.75 20.05 -6.96
C ASN A 469 -13.75 20.16 -8.11
N THR A 470 -13.53 19.40 -9.18
CA THR A 470 -14.49 19.27 -10.27
C THR A 470 -15.43 18.11 -9.95
N THR A 471 -16.74 18.36 -9.84
CA THR A 471 -17.73 17.32 -9.52
C THR A 471 -18.88 17.32 -10.52
N ASP A 472 -19.61 16.19 -10.59
CA ASP A 472 -20.98 16.19 -11.09
C ASP A 472 -21.94 16.97 -10.18
N ASN A 473 -23.17 17.15 -10.66
CA ASN A 473 -24.31 17.53 -9.82
C ASN A 473 -24.43 16.46 -8.72
N ASN A 474 -24.77 16.84 -7.47
CA ASN A 474 -24.99 15.98 -6.29
C ASN A 474 -23.87 15.88 -5.25
N PHE A 475 -22.75 16.58 -5.43
CA PHE A 475 -21.93 16.98 -4.28
C PHE A 475 -22.55 18.20 -3.58
N PRO A 476 -22.46 18.28 -2.23
CA PRO A 476 -22.82 19.49 -1.53
C PRO A 476 -21.86 20.60 -1.94
N ASP A 477 -22.36 21.84 -1.90
CA ASP A 477 -21.53 23.03 -1.99
C ASP A 477 -20.32 22.87 -1.06
N GLU A 478 -19.11 23.04 -1.61
CA GLU A 478 -17.86 22.87 -0.88
C GLU A 478 -17.67 23.91 0.23
N ARG A 479 -18.47 24.98 0.21
CA ARG A 479 -18.45 26.08 1.18
C ARG A 479 -19.30 25.76 2.40
N LEU A 480 -18.84 26.19 3.58
CA LEU A 480 -19.57 26.03 4.83
C LEU A 480 -20.80 26.95 4.85
N GLN A 481 -21.97 26.41 5.17
CA GLN A 481 -23.18 27.21 5.30
C GLN A 481 -23.22 27.94 6.65
N TYR A 482 -23.71 29.18 6.66
CA TYR A 482 -24.11 29.90 7.87
C TYR A 482 -25.37 30.72 7.59
N ILE A 483 -26.09 31.12 8.63
CA ILE A 483 -27.30 31.94 8.50
C ILE A 483 -26.91 33.39 8.80
N PRO A 484 -26.72 34.25 7.78
CA PRO A 484 -26.39 35.64 8.00
C PRO A 484 -27.59 36.37 8.62
N LYS A 485 -27.34 37.13 9.69
CA LYS A 485 -28.34 38.02 10.30
C LYS A 485 -28.02 39.46 9.97
N ILE A 486 -29.07 40.24 9.74
CA ILE A 486 -29.00 41.70 9.66
C ILE A 486 -29.08 42.29 11.07
N LEU A 487 -28.18 43.23 11.32
CA LEU A 487 -28.12 44.03 12.53
C LEU A 487 -28.44 45.48 12.17
N VAL A 488 -29.32 46.12 12.93
CA VAL A 488 -29.62 47.55 12.84
C VAL A 488 -28.98 48.24 14.04
N ASN A 489 -28.13 49.23 13.80
CA ASN A 489 -27.34 49.90 14.84
C ASN A 489 -26.58 48.89 15.73
N GLY A 490 -26.15 47.77 15.14
CA GLY A 490 -25.34 46.76 15.81
C GLY A 490 -26.08 45.66 16.56
N ALA A 491 -27.42 45.67 16.59
CA ALA A 491 -28.21 44.64 17.26
C ALA A 491 -29.31 44.08 16.34
N ILE A 492 -29.78 42.86 16.62
CA ILE A 492 -30.97 42.31 15.98
C ILE A 492 -32.17 43.17 16.41
N ASN A 493 -32.93 43.67 15.45
CA ASN A 493 -34.07 44.54 15.70
C ASN A 493 -35.38 43.84 15.32
N PRO A 494 -36.38 43.76 16.21
CA PRO A 494 -37.65 43.06 15.94
C PRO A 494 -38.48 43.69 14.80
N ASN A 495 -38.21 44.95 14.44
CA ASN A 495 -38.86 45.64 13.34
C ASN A 495 -38.21 45.39 11.97
N VAL A 496 -37.19 44.52 11.93
CA VAL A 496 -36.58 44.00 10.71
C VAL A 496 -36.74 42.50 10.67
N THR A 497 -37.48 42.01 9.67
CA THR A 497 -37.75 40.59 9.48
C THR A 497 -36.96 40.09 8.29
N ILE A 498 -36.08 39.13 8.50
CA ILE A 498 -35.42 38.39 7.41
C ILE A 498 -36.43 37.37 6.90
N THR A 499 -36.86 37.53 5.65
CA THR A 499 -37.83 36.63 5.01
C THR A 499 -37.13 35.42 4.38
N ASP A 500 -35.91 35.61 3.88
CA ASP A 500 -35.05 34.54 3.42
C ASP A 500 -33.58 34.96 3.55
N SER A 501 -32.69 34.01 3.86
CA SER A 501 -31.27 34.27 3.92
C SER A 501 -30.45 33.01 3.73
N VAL A 502 -29.40 33.11 2.91
CA VAL A 502 -28.40 32.08 2.76
C VAL A 502 -27.02 32.71 2.78
N GLY A 503 -26.10 32.08 3.51
CA GLY A 503 -24.70 32.47 3.55
C GLY A 503 -23.82 31.25 3.40
N TYR A 504 -22.76 31.41 2.63
CA TYR A 504 -21.69 30.43 2.45
C TYR A 504 -20.37 31.09 2.81
N TYR A 505 -19.44 30.32 3.36
CA TYR A 505 -18.09 30.80 3.58
C TYR A 505 -17.05 29.70 3.37
N SER A 506 -15.87 30.09 2.92
CA SER A 506 -14.70 29.23 2.81
C SER A 506 -13.55 29.81 3.64
N ILE A 507 -12.73 28.92 4.20
CA ILE A 507 -11.54 29.28 4.96
C ILE A 507 -10.31 29.06 4.08
N GLU A 508 -9.57 30.13 3.80
CA GLU A 508 -8.32 30.12 3.05
C GLU A 508 -7.18 30.68 3.90
N GLY A 509 -6.43 29.77 4.54
CA GLY A 509 -5.32 30.13 5.41
C GLY A 509 -5.80 30.91 6.64
N LYS A 510 -5.42 32.19 6.73
CA LYS A 510 -5.85 33.09 7.83
C LYS A 510 -7.10 33.91 7.48
N TYR A 511 -7.71 33.65 6.33
CA TYR A 511 -8.81 34.44 5.81
C TYR A 511 -10.08 33.61 5.63
N ILE A 512 -11.22 34.23 5.82
CA ILE A 512 -12.54 33.72 5.46
C ILE A 512 -13.05 34.54 4.29
N THR A 513 -13.53 33.87 3.25
CA THR A 513 -14.32 34.48 2.18
C THR A 513 -15.77 34.11 2.41
N VAL A 514 -16.65 35.11 2.47
CA VAL A 514 -18.07 34.96 2.69
C VAL A 514 -18.82 35.40 1.46
N GLU A 515 -19.83 34.64 1.09
CA GLU A 515 -20.86 35.00 0.13
C GLU A 515 -22.22 34.91 0.81
N PHE A 516 -23.14 35.82 0.51
CA PHE A 516 -24.45 35.81 1.12
C PHE A 516 -25.52 36.41 0.20
N SER A 517 -26.76 36.01 0.46
CA SER A 517 -27.98 36.63 -0.03
C SER A 517 -28.94 36.78 1.15
N ILE A 518 -29.48 37.97 1.33
CA ILE A 518 -30.45 38.28 2.39
C ILE A 518 -31.60 39.05 1.77
N LEU A 519 -32.81 38.50 1.93
CA LEU A 519 -34.07 39.19 1.70
C LEU A 519 -34.66 39.58 3.04
N LEU A 520 -34.95 40.87 3.21
CA LEU A 520 -35.48 41.40 4.46
C LEU A 520 -36.62 42.41 4.23
N ASN A 521 -37.46 42.53 5.26
CA ASN A 521 -38.50 43.55 5.37
C ASN A 521 -38.23 44.44 6.58
N SER A 522 -38.48 45.74 6.47
CA SER A 522 -38.29 46.67 7.60
C SER A 522 -39.38 47.73 7.68
N THR A 523 -39.97 47.89 8.86
CA THR A 523 -40.88 49.01 9.17
C THR A 523 -40.13 50.26 9.64
N LEU A 524 -38.85 50.14 9.98
CA LEU A 524 -38.00 51.25 10.44
C LEU A 524 -37.71 52.24 9.31
N THR A 525 -37.59 53.52 9.64
CA THR A 525 -37.27 54.61 8.70
C THR A 525 -35.82 55.10 8.79
N SER A 526 -35.02 54.59 9.72
CA SER A 526 -33.60 54.90 9.88
C SER A 526 -32.87 53.79 10.64
N GLY A 527 -31.53 53.79 10.58
CA GLY A 527 -30.66 52.87 11.30
C GLY A 527 -29.60 52.23 10.40
N ASN A 528 -28.38 52.15 10.91
CA ASN A 528 -27.22 51.64 10.18
C ASN A 528 -27.27 50.12 10.05
N LEU A 529 -27.04 49.62 8.84
CA LEU A 529 -27.08 48.19 8.52
C LEU A 529 -25.70 47.54 8.59
N SER A 530 -25.68 46.34 9.16
CA SER A 530 -24.51 45.45 9.19
C SER A 530 -24.93 43.98 9.22
N ILE A 531 -24.00 43.08 8.95
CA ILE A 531 -24.24 41.63 8.85
C ILE A 531 -23.38 40.90 9.87
N THR A 532 -23.91 39.84 10.50
CA THR A 532 -23.15 38.97 11.40
C THR A 532 -22.07 38.17 10.67
N LEU A 533 -20.91 37.99 11.30
CA LEU A 533 -19.83 37.14 10.77
C LEU A 533 -20.06 35.66 11.12
N PRO A 534 -19.69 34.71 10.24
CA PRO A 534 -19.72 33.28 10.56
C PRO A 534 -18.70 32.90 11.65
N VAL A 535 -17.55 33.57 11.69
CA VAL A 535 -16.47 33.39 12.68
C VAL A 535 -15.92 34.76 13.07
N SER A 536 -15.48 34.94 14.33
CA SER A 536 -14.93 36.21 14.78
C SER A 536 -13.67 36.63 14.00
N GLY A 537 -13.67 37.87 13.52
CA GLY A 537 -12.56 38.48 12.80
C GLY A 537 -11.45 38.98 13.73
N VAL A 538 -10.22 39.03 13.21
CA VAL A 538 -9.05 39.65 13.84
C VAL A 538 -8.48 40.74 12.95
N PRO A 539 -7.69 41.69 13.49
CA PRO A 539 -7.16 42.78 12.69
C PRO A 539 -6.24 42.26 11.60
N GLU A 540 -6.44 42.76 10.37
CA GLU A 540 -5.61 42.37 9.23
C GLU A 540 -4.15 42.77 9.48
N ARG A 541 -3.97 44.01 9.94
CA ARG A 541 -2.68 44.59 10.34
C ARG A 541 -2.83 45.38 11.64
N THR A 542 -2.45 44.77 12.75
CA THR A 542 -2.49 45.38 14.11
C THR A 542 -1.66 46.66 14.24
N VAL A 543 -0.69 46.89 13.34
CA VAL A 543 0.13 48.11 13.35
C VAL A 543 -0.55 49.29 12.66
N ILE A 544 -1.46 49.04 11.71
CA ILE A 544 -2.11 50.08 10.90
C ILE A 544 -3.53 50.35 11.40
N SER A 545 -4.28 49.30 11.74
CA SER A 545 -5.63 49.41 12.28
C SER A 545 -5.95 48.20 13.13
N ASN A 546 -6.34 48.45 14.39
CA ASN A 546 -6.88 47.41 15.27
C ASN A 546 -8.36 47.12 15.00
N TYR A 547 -8.98 47.83 14.06
CA TYR A 547 -10.42 47.80 13.82
C TYR A 547 -10.79 47.09 12.53
N ILE A 548 -9.92 47.03 11.53
CA ILE A 548 -10.25 46.47 10.21
C ILE A 548 -9.72 45.05 10.10
N SER A 549 -10.63 44.12 9.80
CA SER A 549 -10.36 42.70 9.57
C SER A 549 -10.36 42.34 8.08
N GLY A 550 -11.09 43.09 7.27
CA GLY A 550 -11.27 42.80 5.85
C GLY A 550 -12.31 43.69 5.18
N HIS A 551 -12.62 43.38 3.93
CA HIS A 551 -13.50 44.19 3.08
C HIS A 551 -14.25 43.33 2.05
N GLY A 552 -15.25 43.94 1.41
CA GLY A 552 -16.06 43.31 0.39
C GLY A 552 -16.99 44.28 -0.31
N LEU A 553 -17.96 43.75 -1.03
CA LEU A 553 -18.94 44.54 -1.76
C LEU A 553 -20.28 43.82 -1.88
N ILE A 554 -21.35 44.61 -1.97
CA ILE A 554 -22.67 44.15 -2.41
C ILE A 554 -22.68 44.16 -3.93
N THR A 555 -22.89 42.99 -4.53
CA THR A 555 -22.98 42.82 -5.98
C THR A 555 -24.37 43.15 -6.50
N GLN A 556 -25.40 42.99 -5.67
CA GLN A 556 -26.78 43.33 -6.02
C GLN A 556 -27.54 43.87 -4.81
N SER A 557 -28.21 44.99 -5.00
CA SER A 557 -29.11 45.57 -4.00
C SER A 557 -30.44 45.97 -4.63
N THR A 558 -31.56 45.59 -4.01
CA THR A 558 -32.91 46.00 -4.42
C THR A 558 -33.63 46.60 -3.22
N GLY A 559 -34.50 47.60 -3.44
CA GLY A 559 -35.28 48.24 -2.39
C GLY A 559 -34.56 49.37 -1.65
N PHE A 560 -33.44 49.84 -2.17
CA PHE A 560 -32.69 51.01 -1.69
C PHE A 560 -32.63 52.09 -2.78
N ASN A 561 -32.77 53.36 -2.41
CA ASN A 561 -32.59 54.53 -3.26
C ASN A 561 -31.14 55.01 -3.20
N ILE A 562 -30.25 54.24 -3.82
CA ILE A 562 -28.81 54.50 -3.82
C ILE A 562 -28.29 54.44 -5.25
N SER A 563 -27.44 55.41 -5.61
CA SER A 563 -26.78 55.50 -6.92
C SER A 563 -25.36 54.96 -6.92
N ASN A 564 -24.84 54.56 -5.75
CA ASN A 564 -23.44 54.15 -5.55
C ASN A 564 -23.37 52.69 -5.10
N ASN A 565 -22.21 52.07 -5.32
CA ASN A 565 -21.90 50.74 -4.81
C ASN A 565 -21.91 50.73 -3.26
N ILE A 566 -22.50 49.68 -2.67
CA ILE A 566 -22.39 49.43 -1.23
C ILE A 566 -21.10 48.63 -0.99
N ALA A 567 -20.14 49.24 -0.31
CA ALA A 567 -18.94 48.57 0.17
C ALA A 567 -19.22 47.83 1.49
N ILE A 568 -18.44 46.79 1.77
CA ILE A 568 -18.47 46.07 3.04
C ILE A 568 -17.14 46.29 3.74
N ASN A 569 -17.18 46.66 5.02
CA ASN A 569 -16.00 46.75 5.88
C ASN A 569 -16.18 45.86 7.10
N VAL A 570 -15.27 44.91 7.31
CA VAL A 570 -15.36 43.95 8.41
C VAL A 570 -14.56 44.44 9.61
N THR A 571 -15.22 44.55 10.75
CA THR A 571 -14.59 45.02 11.99
C THR A 571 -14.02 43.88 12.83
N ALA A 572 -12.79 44.05 13.31
CA ALA A 572 -12.02 43.06 14.07
C ALA A 572 -12.17 43.12 15.60
N ASN A 573 -12.85 44.13 16.14
CA ASN A 573 -12.95 44.40 17.59
C ASN A 573 -14.34 44.01 18.15
N THR A 574 -14.81 44.63 19.23
CA THR A 574 -16.06 44.29 19.96
C THR A 574 -17.31 44.17 19.11
N GLU A 575 -17.36 44.77 17.91
CA GLU A 575 -18.56 44.77 17.08
C GLU A 575 -18.75 43.49 16.25
N GLN A 576 -17.68 42.75 15.94
CA GLN A 576 -17.68 41.45 15.23
C GLN A 576 -18.73 41.32 14.10
N ARG A 577 -18.74 42.30 13.19
CA ARG A 577 -19.73 42.43 12.11
C ARG A 577 -19.13 42.97 10.81
N ALA A 578 -19.85 42.75 9.72
CA ALA A 578 -19.59 43.32 8.40
C ALA A 578 -20.48 44.56 8.20
N ASN A 579 -19.90 45.75 8.31
CA ASN A 579 -20.61 47.02 8.15
C ASN A 579 -20.84 47.32 6.67
N LEU A 580 -22.05 47.73 6.33
CA LEU A 580 -22.42 48.14 4.97
C LEU A 580 -22.18 49.65 4.84
N LEU A 581 -21.51 50.09 3.77
CA LEU A 581 -21.08 51.47 3.58
C LEU A 581 -21.46 52.00 2.20
N VAL A 582 -21.95 53.23 2.12
CA VAL A 582 -22.16 53.99 0.87
C VAL A 582 -21.27 55.23 0.93
N LEU A 583 -20.36 55.40 -0.05
CA LEU A 583 -19.37 56.50 -0.06
C LEU A 583 -18.59 56.66 1.27
N ASN A 584 -18.21 55.54 1.89
CA ASN A 584 -17.54 55.48 3.21
C ASN A 584 -18.39 55.93 4.42
N ALA A 585 -19.68 56.20 4.26
CA ALA A 585 -20.62 56.38 5.36
C ALA A 585 -21.46 55.11 5.57
N PRO A 586 -21.92 54.81 6.80
CA PRO A 586 -22.82 53.68 7.04
C PRO A 586 -24.07 53.69 6.14
N LEU A 587 -24.42 52.54 5.57
CA LEU A 587 -25.69 52.35 4.88
C LEU A 587 -26.82 52.42 5.90
N ASP A 588 -27.67 53.43 5.77
CA ASP A 588 -28.79 53.68 6.68
C ASP A 588 -30.14 53.34 6.03
N LEU A 589 -31.06 52.78 6.82
CA LEU A 589 -32.42 52.41 6.38
C LEU A 589 -33.28 53.59 5.88
N SER A 590 -32.90 54.83 6.15
CA SER A 590 -33.50 56.03 5.54
C SER A 590 -33.35 56.06 4.02
N THR A 591 -32.39 55.29 3.48
CA THR A 591 -32.23 55.11 2.04
C THR A 591 -33.19 54.09 1.44
N LYS A 592 -34.03 53.41 2.23
CA LYS A 592 -34.97 52.41 1.68
C LYS A 592 -35.99 53.05 0.74
N SER A 593 -36.27 52.39 -0.38
CA SER A 593 -37.32 52.76 -1.35
C SER A 593 -38.49 51.79 -1.38
N ALA A 594 -38.35 50.63 -0.74
CA ALA A 594 -39.39 49.62 -0.64
C ALA A 594 -39.37 48.93 0.73
N SER A 595 -40.49 48.28 1.07
CA SER A 595 -40.59 47.47 2.27
C SER A 595 -39.74 46.20 2.18
N ASN A 596 -39.61 45.62 0.97
CA ASN A 596 -38.80 44.43 0.71
C ASN A 596 -37.45 44.85 0.12
N MET A 597 -36.37 44.45 0.77
CA MET A 597 -35.00 44.78 0.38
C MET A 597 -34.19 43.50 0.18
N LEU A 598 -33.41 43.47 -0.90
CA LEU A 598 -32.50 42.37 -1.22
C LEU A 598 -31.06 42.87 -1.15
N LEU A 599 -30.19 42.08 -0.52
CA LEU A 599 -28.75 42.30 -0.50
C LEU A 599 -28.03 41.00 -0.86
N ILE A 600 -27.27 41.03 -1.95
CA ILE A 600 -26.37 39.93 -2.35
C ILE A 600 -24.97 40.49 -2.39
N GLY A 601 -24.02 39.83 -1.75
CA GLY A 601 -22.65 40.31 -1.72
C GLY A 601 -21.64 39.28 -1.24
N SER A 602 -20.39 39.71 -1.23
CA SER A 602 -19.28 38.92 -0.72
C SER A 602 -18.28 39.79 0.02
N TYR A 603 -17.61 39.22 1.01
CA TYR A 603 -16.53 39.88 1.74
C TYR A 603 -15.49 38.89 2.21
N ARG A 604 -14.23 39.34 2.26
CA ARG A 604 -13.10 38.56 2.77
C ARG A 604 -12.51 39.23 3.99
N TYR A 605 -12.24 38.47 5.04
CA TYR A 605 -11.66 39.00 6.28
C TYR A 605 -10.76 38.00 6.99
N LYS A 606 -9.86 38.50 7.83
CA LYS A 606 -8.91 37.68 8.58
C LYS A 606 -9.54 37.18 9.89
N PHE A 607 -9.33 35.92 10.25
CA PHE A 607 -9.89 35.36 11.49
C PHE A 607 -8.79 34.70 12.36
N LYS A 608 -9.14 34.32 13.60
CA LYS A 608 -8.23 33.61 14.51
C LYS A 608 -8.37 32.10 14.29
N VAL A 609 -7.26 31.44 13.94
CA VAL A 609 -7.18 29.97 13.78
C VAL A 609 -7.41 29.27 15.11
#